data_AF-A0A3D5LFM7-F1
#
_entry.id   AF-A0A3D5LFM7-F1
#
_cell.length_a   1.000
_cell.length_b   1.000
_cell.length_c   1.000
_cell.angle_alpha   90.00
_cell.angle_beta   90.00
_cell.angle_gamma   90.00
#
_symmetry.space_group_name_H-M   'P 1'
#
loop_
_entity.id
_entity.type
_entity.pdbx_description
1 polymer ?
#
loop_
_entity_poly.entity_id
_entity_poly.type
_entity_poly.pdbx_seq_one_letter_code
_entity_poly.pdbx_strand_id
1 'polypeptide(L)'
;ETLVDSSKEETTVSAGKEPNIICILLESFIDPYDVNFLQMSEDPIPTFHSLEQNFTTGYLTVPVVGAGTANTEFEVLTGMSMQYFGTGEYPYKTILKQSDCPSVESIASDLSSIGYGTHVVHNNTATFYSRNNAFSKMGFDTFTSKELMNITEYTPSGSWPTDKVLVNETVKAMDATENQSDFVYTITVGSHGDYPAEKIIENPEITVTGAADEASNNQWEYYVNMIHNTDNFIANLIDAVNRRGEDTIIVMFGDHLPTMGLEDSDMKSGDIFKTKYATWNNFGLPKQDADLTAYQLLAHITGQMGIHEGTMFTYTQTQADSSTYQNGLDNLQYDLLYGERYAYNGEDLYPATDLVMDVEDVNVTSVRKNVLNNTLAVYGSNFTKNAKIFVNGEKVPTTYLTSGILTTSLDNVSDGDVISVSITGSQGIILRASTDEVVYEDPDVITTETEEPTEVNETESSETRTTETETSGTGNSETVNSQENN
;
A
#
# COMPACT_ATOMS: atom_id res chain seq x y z
N GLU A 1 -21.31 -14.76 -24.75
CA GLU A 1 -22.19 -14.08 -23.80
C GLU A 1 -22.42 -15.02 -22.64
N THR A 2 -21.71 -14.74 -21.56
CA THR A 2 -22.02 -15.32 -20.25
C THR A 2 -23.34 -14.72 -19.75
N LEU A 3 -23.98 -15.33 -18.74
CA LEU A 3 -25.16 -14.72 -18.10
C LEU A 3 -24.84 -13.32 -17.53
N VAL A 4 -23.58 -13.12 -17.12
CA VAL A 4 -23.03 -11.84 -16.65
C VAL A 4 -23.14 -10.78 -17.74
N ASP A 5 -22.61 -11.04 -18.94
CA ASP A 5 -22.61 -10.07 -20.05
C ASP A 5 -24.03 -9.65 -20.47
N SER A 6 -25.00 -10.56 -20.37
CA SER A 6 -26.37 -10.32 -20.82
C SER A 6 -27.21 -9.41 -19.90
N SER A 7 -26.72 -9.18 -18.67
CA SER A 7 -27.41 -8.40 -17.64
C SER A 7 -26.55 -7.31 -16.99
N LYS A 8 -25.31 -7.11 -17.48
CA LYS A 8 -24.36 -6.11 -16.99
C LYS A 8 -24.94 -4.70 -17.18
N GLU A 9 -24.99 -3.94 -16.09
CA GLU A 9 -25.24 -2.49 -16.15
C GLU A 9 -23.95 -1.77 -16.57
N GLU A 10 -24.09 -0.65 -17.27
CA GLU A 10 -22.94 0.16 -17.69
C GLU A 10 -22.42 1.00 -16.52
N THR A 11 -21.10 1.08 -16.36
CA THR A 11 -20.47 1.97 -15.38
C THR A 11 -20.88 3.42 -15.67
N THR A 12 -21.43 4.09 -14.66
CA THR A 12 -22.04 5.42 -14.78
C THR A 12 -21.15 6.56 -14.26
N VAL A 13 -20.09 6.22 -13.53
CA VAL A 13 -19.08 7.22 -13.12
C VAL A 13 -18.35 7.74 -14.36
N SER A 14 -18.06 9.04 -14.37
CA SER A 14 -17.50 9.71 -15.56
C SER A 14 -15.98 9.85 -15.42
N ALA A 15 -15.24 9.49 -16.47
CA ALA A 15 -13.80 9.71 -16.62
C ALA A 15 -13.35 11.08 -16.05
N GLY A 16 -12.50 11.05 -15.03
CA GLY A 16 -11.94 12.21 -14.34
C GLY A 16 -12.87 12.84 -13.30
N LYS A 17 -13.94 12.15 -12.89
CA LYS A 17 -14.88 12.57 -11.84
C LYS A 17 -15.28 11.41 -10.93
N GLU A 18 -14.61 10.28 -11.05
CA GLU A 18 -14.83 9.14 -10.18
C GLU A 18 -14.36 9.48 -8.76
N PRO A 19 -15.12 9.10 -7.72
CA PRO A 19 -14.68 9.31 -6.35
C PRO A 19 -13.50 8.39 -6.02
N ASN A 20 -12.59 8.84 -5.15
CA ASN A 20 -11.60 7.95 -4.55
C ASN A 20 -12.30 6.88 -3.71
N ILE A 21 -11.70 5.69 -3.64
CA ILE A 21 -12.20 4.57 -2.87
C ILE A 21 -11.10 4.13 -1.90
N ILE A 22 -11.36 4.26 -0.61
CA ILE A 22 -10.48 3.70 0.42
C ILE A 22 -11.19 2.50 1.03
N CYS A 23 -10.53 1.34 1.03
CA CYS A 23 -11.03 0.14 1.70
C CYS A 23 -10.11 -0.19 2.87
N ILE A 24 -10.68 -0.38 4.05
CA ILE A 24 -9.94 -0.53 5.30
C ILE A 24 -10.30 -1.85 5.95
N LEU A 25 -9.31 -2.71 6.07
CA LEU A 25 -9.38 -3.87 6.94
C LEU A 25 -9.03 -3.43 8.37
N LEU A 26 -10.00 -3.59 9.28
CA LEU A 26 -9.86 -3.33 10.71
C LEU A 26 -9.53 -4.64 11.44
N GLU A 27 -8.25 -4.84 11.74
CA GLU A 27 -7.71 -6.05 12.36
C GLU A 27 -8.43 -6.42 13.66
N SER A 28 -8.93 -7.65 13.72
CA SER A 28 -9.66 -8.22 14.84
C SER A 28 -10.82 -7.33 15.34
N PHE A 29 -11.35 -6.41 14.50
CA PHE A 29 -12.31 -5.41 14.94
C PHE A 29 -13.72 -5.99 15.06
N ILE A 30 -14.27 -5.87 16.27
CA ILE A 30 -15.70 -6.04 16.54
C ILE A 30 -16.21 -4.88 17.38
N ASP A 31 -17.51 -4.60 17.29
CA ASP A 31 -18.18 -3.76 18.27
C ASP A 31 -18.10 -4.44 19.66
N PRO A 32 -17.40 -3.85 20.65
CA PRO A 32 -17.29 -4.49 21.97
C PRO A 32 -18.63 -4.69 22.67
N TYR A 33 -19.66 -3.91 22.33
CA TYR A 33 -21.01 -4.13 22.84
C TYR A 33 -21.67 -5.37 22.27
N ASP A 34 -21.18 -5.97 21.18
CA ASP A 34 -21.70 -7.24 20.69
C ASP A 34 -21.30 -8.44 21.57
N VAL A 35 -20.37 -8.26 22.51
CA VAL A 35 -20.03 -9.28 23.51
C VAL A 35 -20.93 -9.11 24.75
N ASN A 36 -21.85 -10.05 24.95
CA ASN A 36 -22.98 -9.97 25.88
C ASN A 36 -22.59 -9.73 27.36
N PHE A 37 -21.42 -10.21 27.78
CA PHE A 37 -20.99 -10.14 29.18
C PHE A 37 -20.15 -8.91 29.52
N LEU A 38 -19.68 -8.14 28.53
CA LEU A 38 -18.80 -6.99 28.77
C LEU A 38 -19.56 -5.76 29.28
N GLN A 39 -18.90 -5.02 30.16
CA GLN A 39 -19.35 -3.73 30.68
C GLN A 39 -18.19 -2.74 30.57
N MET A 40 -18.43 -1.63 29.86
CA MET A 40 -17.44 -0.58 29.61
C MET A 40 -17.86 0.71 30.32
N SER A 41 -16.88 1.50 30.73
CA SER A 41 -17.10 2.80 31.39
C SER A 41 -17.73 3.87 30.49
N GLU A 42 -17.41 3.82 29.20
CA GLU A 42 -17.98 4.67 28.15
C GLU A 42 -17.95 3.91 26.81
N ASP A 43 -18.45 4.57 25.74
CA ASP A 43 -18.46 4.00 24.39
C ASP A 43 -17.03 3.92 23.83
N PRO A 44 -16.50 2.71 23.54
CA PRO A 44 -15.15 2.57 23.05
C PRO A 44 -15.00 2.88 21.55
N ILE A 45 -16.09 2.90 20.77
CA ILE A 45 -16.04 3.11 19.31
C ILE A 45 -17.06 4.18 18.83
N PRO A 46 -17.05 5.39 19.41
CA PRO A 46 -18.06 6.40 19.14
C PRO A 46 -18.07 6.86 17.68
N THR A 47 -16.91 6.83 17.00
CA THR A 47 -16.84 7.19 15.57
C THR A 47 -17.54 6.13 14.73
N PHE A 48 -17.23 4.85 14.94
CA PHE A 48 -17.86 3.75 14.21
C PHE A 48 -19.38 3.71 14.44
N HIS A 49 -19.86 3.88 15.66
CA HIS A 49 -21.31 3.98 15.94
C HIS A 49 -21.96 5.18 15.24
N SER A 50 -21.26 6.31 15.10
CA SER A 50 -21.75 7.45 14.31
C SER A 50 -21.84 7.09 12.82
N LEU A 51 -20.88 6.33 12.29
CA LEU A 51 -20.93 5.84 10.90
C LEU A 51 -22.13 4.92 10.68
N GLU A 52 -22.37 3.98 11.58
CA GLU A 52 -23.53 3.08 11.51
C GLU A 52 -24.87 3.85 11.49
N GLN A 53 -24.96 4.99 12.17
CA GLN A 53 -26.19 5.78 12.18
C GLN A 53 -26.40 6.56 10.88
N ASN A 54 -25.33 7.04 10.24
CA ASN A 54 -25.39 8.04 9.17
C ASN A 54 -25.09 7.50 7.77
N PHE A 55 -24.40 6.36 7.66
CA PHE A 55 -23.94 5.77 6.39
C PHE A 55 -24.29 4.28 6.30
N THR A 56 -24.09 3.70 5.11
CA THR A 56 -24.33 2.28 4.84
C THR A 56 -23.52 1.40 5.80
N THR A 57 -24.19 0.46 6.47
CA THR A 57 -23.61 -0.47 7.44
C THR A 57 -24.36 -1.82 7.46
N GLY A 58 -23.80 -2.82 8.14
CA GLY A 58 -24.46 -4.07 8.47
C GLY A 58 -23.52 -5.08 9.13
N TYR A 59 -24.05 -6.27 9.44
CA TYR A 59 -23.18 -7.40 9.80
C TYR A 59 -22.42 -7.88 8.56
N LEU A 60 -21.16 -8.29 8.77
CA LEU A 60 -20.34 -8.94 7.77
C LEU A 60 -20.05 -10.37 8.22
N THR A 61 -20.54 -11.35 7.45
CA THR A 61 -20.17 -12.75 7.65
C THR A 61 -18.81 -13.00 7.02
N VAL A 62 -17.82 -13.33 7.85
CA VAL A 62 -16.43 -13.58 7.47
C VAL A 62 -16.09 -15.08 7.49
N PRO A 63 -15.08 -15.55 6.74
CA PRO A 63 -14.80 -16.97 6.61
C PRO A 63 -14.00 -17.58 7.78
N VAL A 64 -13.53 -16.77 8.72
CA VAL A 64 -12.58 -17.18 9.76
C VAL A 64 -12.84 -16.49 11.11
N VAL A 65 -12.29 -17.07 12.19
CA VAL A 65 -12.36 -16.54 13.56
C VAL A 65 -10.97 -16.60 14.19
N GLY A 66 -10.56 -15.53 14.87
CA GLY A 66 -9.34 -15.46 15.68
C GLY A 66 -8.03 -15.34 14.89
N ALA A 67 -7.97 -15.89 13.68
CA ALA A 67 -6.84 -15.77 12.78
C ALA A 67 -7.28 -15.97 11.33
N GLY A 68 -6.46 -15.49 10.40
CA GLY A 68 -6.65 -15.71 8.98
C GLY A 68 -7.18 -14.50 8.24
N THR A 69 -6.79 -13.30 8.65
CA THR A 69 -6.97 -12.02 7.95
C THR A 69 -6.90 -12.15 6.42
N ALA A 70 -5.91 -12.88 5.90
CA ALA A 70 -5.73 -13.11 4.45
C ALA A 70 -6.91 -13.80 3.75
N ASN A 71 -7.74 -14.56 4.48
CA ASN A 71 -8.95 -15.20 3.97
C ASN A 71 -10.06 -14.18 3.75
N THR A 72 -10.37 -13.36 4.77
CA THR A 72 -11.36 -12.29 4.63
C THR A 72 -10.90 -11.24 3.62
N GLU A 73 -9.62 -10.88 3.63
CA GLU A 73 -8.97 -10.02 2.64
C GLU A 73 -9.12 -10.57 1.21
N PHE A 74 -8.90 -11.88 1.02
CA PHE A 74 -9.13 -12.51 -0.28
C PHE A 74 -10.59 -12.42 -0.73
N GLU A 75 -11.55 -12.72 0.15
CA GLU A 75 -12.98 -12.62 -0.20
C GLU A 75 -13.36 -11.19 -0.60
N VAL A 76 -13.02 -10.20 0.23
CA VAL A 76 -13.36 -8.79 -0.01
C VAL A 76 -12.75 -8.28 -1.31
N LEU A 77 -11.47 -8.58 -1.58
CA LEU A 77 -10.76 -8.03 -2.74
C LEU A 77 -11.12 -8.71 -4.06
N THR A 78 -11.54 -9.97 -4.06
CA THR A 78 -11.77 -10.74 -5.29
C THR A 78 -13.24 -11.05 -5.58
N GLY A 79 -14.11 -10.92 -4.57
CA GLY A 79 -15.49 -11.40 -4.66
C GLY A 79 -15.61 -12.93 -4.70
N MET A 80 -14.52 -13.66 -4.48
CA MET A 80 -14.50 -15.13 -4.46
C MET A 80 -14.69 -15.66 -3.04
N SER A 81 -15.41 -16.77 -2.91
CA SER A 81 -15.69 -17.39 -1.63
C SER A 81 -14.58 -18.33 -1.16
N MET A 82 -14.23 -18.27 0.13
CA MET A 82 -13.31 -19.20 0.78
C MET A 82 -13.87 -20.61 0.90
N GLN A 83 -15.18 -20.83 0.72
CA GLN A 83 -15.81 -22.15 0.83
C GLN A 83 -15.29 -23.15 -0.21
N TYR A 84 -14.66 -22.67 -1.30
CA TYR A 84 -14.04 -23.48 -2.34
C TYR A 84 -12.65 -24.00 -2.02
N PHE A 85 -12.00 -23.43 -1.02
CA PHE A 85 -10.65 -23.80 -0.65
C PHE A 85 -10.65 -24.85 0.46
N GLY A 86 -9.52 -25.53 0.61
CA GLY A 86 -9.35 -26.47 1.71
C GLY A 86 -9.49 -25.79 3.07
N THR A 87 -9.96 -26.54 4.08
CA THR A 87 -10.01 -26.02 5.45
C THR A 87 -8.63 -25.55 5.92
N GLY A 88 -8.54 -24.29 6.35
CA GLY A 88 -7.28 -23.68 6.81
C GLY A 88 -6.33 -23.27 5.69
N GLU A 89 -6.79 -23.27 4.44
CA GLU A 89 -6.01 -22.80 3.30
C GLU A 89 -5.90 -21.27 3.28
N TYR A 90 -4.71 -20.77 2.95
CA TYR A 90 -4.45 -19.36 2.65
C TYR A 90 -4.16 -19.25 1.14
N PRO A 91 -5.09 -18.74 0.31
CA PRO A 91 -4.89 -18.64 -1.15
C PRO A 91 -3.58 -17.97 -1.55
N TYR A 92 -3.14 -16.99 -0.75
CA TYR A 92 -1.90 -16.24 -0.91
C TYR A 92 -0.64 -17.12 -0.84
N LYS A 93 -0.72 -18.25 -0.11
CA LYS A 93 0.39 -19.20 0.08
C LYS A 93 0.23 -20.47 -0.77
N THR A 94 -0.93 -20.68 -1.38
CA THR A 94 -1.24 -21.85 -2.21
C THR A 94 -1.38 -21.43 -3.66
N ILE A 95 -2.59 -21.18 -4.14
CA ILE A 95 -2.91 -20.95 -5.54
C ILE A 95 -2.18 -19.72 -6.10
N LEU A 96 -2.17 -18.60 -5.37
CA LEU A 96 -1.53 -17.36 -5.85
C LEU A 96 0.00 -17.44 -5.86
N LYS A 97 0.58 -18.38 -5.12
CA LYS A 97 2.02 -18.60 -5.07
C LYS A 97 2.53 -19.49 -6.20
N GLN A 98 1.64 -20.24 -6.85
CA GLN A 98 2.01 -21.13 -7.95
C GLN A 98 2.41 -20.30 -9.18
N SER A 99 3.57 -20.62 -9.75
CA SER A 99 4.11 -19.89 -10.91
C SER A 99 3.27 -20.08 -12.17
N ASP A 100 2.57 -21.20 -12.27
CA ASP A 100 1.65 -21.58 -13.34
C ASP A 100 0.20 -21.17 -13.08
N CYS A 101 -0.15 -20.75 -11.85
CA CYS A 101 -1.43 -20.12 -11.60
C CYS A 101 -1.41 -18.71 -12.23
N PRO A 102 -2.31 -18.43 -13.17
CA PRO A 102 -2.45 -17.09 -13.68
C PRO A 102 -3.03 -16.20 -12.58
N SER A 103 -2.83 -14.91 -12.74
CA SER A 103 -3.29 -13.90 -11.78
C SER A 103 -4.81 -13.91 -11.64
N VAL A 104 -5.31 -13.31 -10.55
CA VAL A 104 -6.71 -13.38 -10.16
C VAL A 104 -7.34 -12.00 -10.29
N GLU A 105 -8.53 -11.96 -10.89
CA GLU A 105 -9.37 -10.76 -10.94
C GLU A 105 -9.63 -10.25 -9.52
N SER A 106 -9.46 -8.94 -9.33
CA SER A 106 -9.73 -8.28 -8.07
C SER A 106 -10.26 -6.87 -8.30
N ILE A 107 -10.72 -6.22 -7.23
CA ILE A 107 -11.15 -4.82 -7.27
C ILE A 107 -10.04 -3.89 -7.78
N ALA A 108 -8.77 -4.22 -7.55
CA ALA A 108 -7.67 -3.44 -8.10
C ALA A 108 -7.68 -3.52 -9.64
N SER A 109 -7.69 -4.73 -10.21
CA SER A 109 -7.71 -4.87 -11.68
C SER A 109 -8.97 -4.27 -12.32
N ASP A 110 -10.11 -4.39 -11.65
CA ASP A 110 -11.39 -3.89 -12.14
C ASP A 110 -11.41 -2.36 -12.16
N LEU A 111 -10.96 -1.71 -11.09
CA LEU A 111 -10.87 -0.25 -11.03
C LEU A 111 -9.75 0.32 -11.92
N SER A 112 -8.61 -0.37 -12.03
CA SER A 112 -7.54 0.01 -12.97
C SER A 112 -8.03 0.03 -14.42
N SER A 113 -8.98 -0.85 -14.78
CA SER A 113 -9.57 -0.89 -16.14
C SER A 113 -10.33 0.39 -16.52
N ILE A 114 -10.81 1.13 -15.52
CA ILE A 114 -11.47 2.44 -15.68
C ILE A 114 -10.59 3.60 -15.21
N GLY A 115 -9.29 3.36 -15.04
CA GLY A 115 -8.27 4.41 -14.86
C GLY A 115 -7.91 4.74 -13.42
N TYR A 116 -8.29 3.94 -12.43
CA TYR A 116 -7.85 4.16 -11.04
C TYR A 116 -6.38 3.82 -10.83
N GLY A 117 -5.72 4.55 -9.92
CA GLY A 117 -4.47 4.12 -9.30
C GLY A 117 -4.77 3.15 -8.17
N THR A 118 -3.98 2.09 -8.01
CA THR A 118 -4.28 1.03 -7.02
C THR A 118 -3.13 0.80 -6.06
N HIS A 119 -3.39 1.06 -4.78
CA HIS A 119 -2.36 1.13 -3.75
C HIS A 119 -2.73 0.29 -2.53
N VAL A 120 -1.73 -0.36 -1.93
CA VAL A 120 -1.87 -1.04 -0.63
C VAL A 120 -1.00 -0.35 0.41
N VAL A 121 -1.55 -0.17 1.61
CA VAL A 121 -0.82 0.37 2.76
C VAL A 121 -1.00 -0.55 3.97
N HIS A 122 0.10 -1.03 4.55
CA HIS A 122 0.05 -1.88 5.74
C HIS A 122 1.23 -1.64 6.68
N ASN A 123 0.93 -1.39 7.94
CA ASN A 123 1.92 -1.19 9.01
C ASN A 123 2.50 -2.52 9.55
N ASN A 124 2.51 -3.58 8.73
CA ASN A 124 3.22 -4.83 8.99
C ASN A 124 4.12 -5.25 7.81
N THR A 125 4.89 -6.30 8.03
CA THR A 125 5.93 -6.84 7.14
C THR A 125 5.39 -7.20 5.76
N ALA A 126 6.05 -6.76 4.69
CA ALA A 126 5.63 -6.99 3.29
C ALA A 126 5.41 -8.46 2.94
N THR A 127 6.28 -9.33 3.46
CA THR A 127 6.28 -10.76 3.13
C THR A 127 5.32 -11.57 4.01
N PHE A 128 4.67 -10.94 4.99
CA PHE A 128 3.66 -11.63 5.80
C PHE A 128 2.49 -12.05 4.90
N TYR A 129 2.02 -13.28 5.07
CA TYR A 129 1.13 -13.99 4.14
C TYR A 129 1.61 -14.13 2.68
N SER A 130 2.83 -13.70 2.32
CA SER A 130 3.27 -13.53 0.92
C SER A 130 2.54 -12.38 0.19
N ARG A 131 2.09 -11.35 0.93
CA ARG A 131 1.36 -10.19 0.38
C ARG A 131 2.07 -9.50 -0.77
N ASN A 132 3.38 -9.33 -0.69
CA ASN A 132 4.19 -8.75 -1.78
C ASN A 132 4.07 -9.54 -3.11
N ASN A 133 3.73 -10.82 -3.07
CA ASN A 133 3.43 -11.61 -4.28
C ASN A 133 1.93 -11.61 -4.59
N ALA A 134 1.07 -11.77 -3.58
CA ALA A 134 -0.37 -11.83 -3.78
C ALA A 134 -0.94 -10.52 -4.34
N PHE A 135 -0.50 -9.35 -3.88
CA PHE A 135 -0.98 -8.07 -4.40
C PHE A 135 -0.55 -7.81 -5.86
N SER A 136 0.64 -8.27 -6.26
CA SER A 136 1.04 -8.31 -7.67
C SER A 136 0.08 -9.20 -8.49
N LYS A 137 -0.27 -10.38 -7.95
CA LYS A 137 -1.22 -11.31 -8.58
C LYS A 137 -2.67 -10.83 -8.60
N MET A 138 -3.02 -9.83 -7.78
CA MET A 138 -4.33 -9.18 -7.76
C MET A 138 -4.37 -7.90 -8.59
N GLY A 139 -3.24 -7.47 -9.12
CA GLY A 139 -3.17 -6.31 -10.03
C GLY A 139 -3.01 -4.95 -9.34
N PHE A 140 -2.48 -4.91 -8.11
CA PHE A 140 -2.14 -3.63 -7.46
C PHE A 140 -0.90 -3.00 -8.08
N ASP A 141 -0.87 -1.67 -8.18
CA ASP A 141 0.29 -0.92 -8.68
C ASP A 141 1.39 -0.81 -7.62
N THR A 142 1.02 -0.46 -6.38
CA THR A 142 1.99 -0.25 -5.30
C THR A 142 1.63 -0.91 -3.97
N PHE A 143 2.65 -1.19 -3.17
CA PHE A 143 2.49 -1.66 -1.79
C PHE A 143 3.49 -0.99 -0.84
N THR A 144 2.98 -0.11 0.03
CA THR A 144 3.72 0.49 1.15
C THR A 144 3.55 -0.37 2.40
N SER A 145 4.59 -1.14 2.74
CA SER A 145 4.64 -1.97 3.96
C SER A 145 5.40 -1.30 5.10
N LYS A 146 5.38 -1.90 6.29
CA LYS A 146 6.12 -1.44 7.48
C LYS A 146 7.57 -1.09 7.22
N GLU A 147 8.24 -1.82 6.34
CA GLU A 147 9.65 -1.61 6.05
C GLU A 147 9.92 -0.25 5.38
N LEU A 148 8.92 0.28 4.68
CA LEU A 148 8.92 1.53 3.93
C LEU A 148 8.35 2.70 4.76
N MET A 149 7.93 2.46 6.00
CA MET A 149 7.35 3.49 6.89
C MET A 149 8.33 3.95 7.98
N ASN A 150 8.21 5.21 8.41
CA ASN A 150 8.92 5.71 9.58
C ASN A 150 8.12 5.48 10.88
N ILE A 151 8.10 4.25 11.36
CA ILE A 151 7.35 3.88 12.57
C ILE A 151 8.08 4.34 13.85
N THR A 152 7.39 5.16 14.64
CA THR A 152 7.87 5.72 15.91
C THR A 152 7.03 5.32 17.12
N GLU A 153 5.79 4.89 16.92
CA GLU A 153 4.85 4.53 17.99
C GLU A 153 4.44 3.06 17.89
N TYR A 154 4.35 2.42 19.05
CA TYR A 154 3.94 1.03 19.21
C TYR A 154 2.86 0.93 20.29
N THR A 155 2.07 -0.14 20.26
CA THR A 155 1.09 -0.48 21.29
C THR A 155 1.72 -0.56 22.68
N PRO A 156 0.95 -0.48 23.78
CA PRO A 156 1.51 -0.54 25.13
C PRO A 156 2.32 -1.80 25.43
N SER A 157 2.01 -2.93 24.76
CA SER A 157 2.83 -4.15 24.86
C SER A 157 4.17 -4.08 24.11
N GLY A 158 4.32 -3.10 23.21
CA GLY A 158 5.49 -2.90 22.36
C GLY A 158 5.53 -3.80 21.12
N SER A 159 4.52 -4.64 20.91
CA SER A 159 4.52 -5.67 19.87
C SER A 159 4.18 -5.16 18.48
N TRP A 160 3.26 -4.20 18.39
CA TRP A 160 2.64 -3.78 17.13
C TRP A 160 2.78 -2.28 16.92
N PRO A 161 3.09 -1.79 15.71
CA PRO A 161 2.93 -0.38 15.38
C PRO A 161 1.51 0.10 15.66
N THR A 162 1.35 1.36 16.06
CA THR A 162 0.02 1.95 16.13
C THR A 162 -0.52 2.26 14.73
N ASP A 163 -1.83 2.28 14.57
CA ASP A 163 -2.47 2.57 13.28
C ASP A 163 -2.39 4.05 12.89
N LYS A 164 -1.90 4.92 13.78
CA LYS A 164 -1.70 6.35 13.49
C LYS A 164 -0.82 6.62 12.27
N VAL A 165 0.20 5.77 12.05
CA VAL A 165 1.10 5.91 10.89
C VAL A 165 0.32 5.76 9.58
N LEU A 166 -0.73 4.93 9.57
CA LEU A 166 -1.50 4.64 8.36
C LEU A 166 -2.25 5.86 7.85
N VAL A 167 -2.63 6.83 8.70
CA VAL A 167 -3.32 8.05 8.23
C VAL A 167 -2.48 8.78 7.17
N ASN A 168 -1.20 9.02 7.48
CA ASN A 168 -0.32 9.74 6.57
C ASN A 168 0.08 8.86 5.38
N GLU A 169 0.29 7.56 5.57
CA GLU A 169 0.68 6.66 4.48
C GLU A 169 -0.47 6.41 3.50
N THR A 170 -1.72 6.35 3.96
CA THR A 170 -2.91 6.30 3.10
C THR A 170 -3.06 7.59 2.30
N VAL A 171 -2.94 8.76 2.93
CA VAL A 171 -2.98 10.06 2.21
C VAL A 171 -1.82 10.17 1.22
N LYS A 172 -0.61 9.73 1.60
CA LYS A 172 0.56 9.68 0.72
C LYS A 172 0.30 8.85 -0.52
N ALA A 173 -0.38 7.71 -0.38
CA ALA A 173 -0.78 6.88 -1.52
C ALA A 173 -1.79 7.59 -2.42
N MET A 174 -2.76 8.30 -1.85
CA MET A 174 -3.73 9.09 -2.64
C MET A 174 -3.11 10.31 -3.34
N ASP A 175 -1.96 10.79 -2.87
CA ASP A 175 -1.26 11.92 -3.48
C ASP A 175 -0.25 11.46 -4.55
N ALA A 176 -0.13 10.14 -4.77
CA ALA A 176 0.82 9.55 -5.70
C ALA A 176 0.38 9.66 -7.16
N THR A 177 -0.93 9.80 -7.43
CA THR A 177 -1.47 9.87 -8.80
C THR A 177 -2.16 11.22 -9.04
N GLU A 178 -1.43 12.16 -9.65
CA GLU A 178 -1.99 13.49 -9.93
C GLU A 178 -3.13 13.42 -10.97
N ASN A 179 -4.30 13.97 -10.62
CA ASN A 179 -5.51 14.04 -11.47
C ASN A 179 -6.09 12.65 -11.84
N GLN A 180 -5.86 11.67 -10.99
CA GLN A 180 -6.36 10.31 -11.11
C GLN A 180 -7.07 9.94 -9.79
N SER A 181 -8.11 9.11 -9.87
CA SER A 181 -8.79 8.62 -8.68
C SER A 181 -8.08 7.37 -8.16
N ASP A 182 -7.99 7.22 -6.84
CA ASP A 182 -7.27 6.12 -6.22
C ASP A 182 -8.18 5.11 -5.54
N PHE A 183 -7.80 3.84 -5.67
CA PHE A 183 -8.21 2.77 -4.80
C PHE A 183 -7.08 2.48 -3.80
N VAL A 184 -7.29 2.81 -2.54
CA VAL A 184 -6.30 2.55 -1.47
C VAL A 184 -6.83 1.51 -0.51
N TYR A 185 -6.21 0.33 -0.50
CA TYR A 185 -6.48 -0.72 0.47
C TYR A 185 -5.55 -0.58 1.68
N THR A 186 -6.10 -0.19 2.83
CA THR A 186 -5.37 0.06 4.07
C THR A 186 -5.63 -1.05 5.08
N ILE A 187 -4.58 -1.62 5.66
CA ILE A 187 -4.68 -2.76 6.56
C ILE A 187 -4.11 -2.37 7.93
N THR A 188 -4.97 -2.36 8.96
CA THR A 188 -4.55 -2.06 10.34
C THR A 188 -3.86 -3.26 11.00
N VAL A 189 -3.17 -3.02 12.12
CA VAL A 189 -2.59 -4.09 12.95
C VAL A 189 -2.58 -3.75 14.44
N GLY A 190 -2.95 -2.52 14.83
CA GLY A 190 -2.82 -2.03 16.20
C GLY A 190 -3.60 -2.82 17.24
N SER A 191 -4.71 -3.46 16.84
CA SER A 191 -5.55 -4.33 17.65
C SER A 191 -5.16 -5.82 17.62
N HIS A 192 -4.12 -6.20 16.87
CA HIS A 192 -3.69 -7.59 16.79
C HIS A 192 -3.21 -8.14 18.15
N GLY A 193 -3.51 -9.41 18.43
CA GLY A 193 -3.06 -10.12 19.63
C GLY A 193 -1.53 -10.38 19.68
N ASP A 194 -0.98 -10.94 20.75
CA ASP A 194 -1.65 -11.48 21.94
C ASP A 194 -2.15 -10.41 22.92
N TYR A 195 -3.20 -10.76 23.67
CA TYR A 195 -3.77 -9.92 24.74
C TYR A 195 -3.22 -10.35 26.11
N PRO A 196 -2.59 -9.45 26.87
CA PRO A 196 -1.91 -9.81 28.12
C PRO A 196 -2.90 -10.11 29.25
N ALA A 197 -2.66 -11.20 29.97
CA ALA A 197 -3.41 -11.55 31.19
C ALA A 197 -3.07 -10.67 32.40
N GLU A 198 -1.90 -10.00 32.37
CA GLU A 198 -1.50 -9.02 33.36
C GLU A 198 -1.95 -7.62 32.95
N LYS A 199 -2.29 -6.78 33.94
CA LYS A 199 -2.64 -5.38 33.70
C LYS A 199 -1.40 -4.59 33.28
N ILE A 200 -1.27 -4.29 31.99
CA ILE A 200 -0.16 -3.49 31.46
C ILE A 200 -0.50 -2.01 31.23
N ILE A 201 -1.80 -1.67 31.17
CA ILE A 201 -2.24 -0.27 31.08
C ILE A 201 -2.55 0.22 32.48
N GLU A 202 -1.71 1.11 33.03
CA GLU A 202 -1.88 1.61 34.40
C GLU A 202 -3.17 2.43 34.56
N ASN A 203 -3.47 3.30 33.59
CA ASN A 203 -4.63 4.18 33.57
C ASN A 203 -5.34 4.06 32.20
N PRO A 204 -6.14 3.01 31.98
CA PRO A 204 -6.88 2.84 30.72
C PRO A 204 -7.91 3.97 30.57
N GLU A 205 -8.12 4.40 29.33
CA GLU A 205 -9.18 5.37 29.00
C GLU A 205 -10.54 4.70 29.19
N ILE A 206 -10.68 3.48 28.64
CA ILE A 206 -11.87 2.66 28.81
C ILE A 206 -11.59 1.55 29.84
N THR A 207 -12.18 1.62 31.03
CA THR A 207 -12.18 0.47 31.95
C THR A 207 -13.20 -0.58 31.51
N VAL A 208 -12.85 -1.86 31.64
CA VAL A 208 -13.70 -2.99 31.21
C VAL A 208 -13.87 -4.01 32.33
N THR A 209 -15.09 -4.52 32.49
CA THR A 209 -15.44 -5.59 33.45
C THR A 209 -16.41 -6.59 32.82
N GLY A 210 -16.67 -7.70 33.52
CA GLY A 210 -17.69 -8.69 33.15
C GLY A 210 -17.16 -10.01 32.62
N ALA A 211 -15.86 -10.10 32.30
CA ALA A 211 -15.22 -11.37 31.97
C ALA A 211 -15.09 -12.28 33.21
N ALA A 212 -14.85 -13.58 32.97
CA ALA A 212 -14.94 -14.65 33.97
C ALA A 212 -13.98 -14.51 35.16
N ASP A 213 -12.79 -13.97 34.94
CA ASP A 213 -11.76 -13.77 35.97
C ASP A 213 -10.92 -12.50 35.70
N GLU A 214 -10.00 -12.18 36.62
CA GLU A 214 -9.14 -10.99 36.54
C GLU A 214 -8.23 -11.02 35.31
N ALA A 215 -7.67 -12.19 34.98
CA ALA A 215 -6.82 -12.35 33.81
C ALA A 215 -7.59 -12.04 32.52
N SER A 216 -8.78 -12.60 32.37
CA SER A 216 -9.66 -12.36 31.22
C SER A 216 -10.11 -10.91 31.16
N ASN A 217 -10.43 -10.28 32.30
CA ASN A 217 -10.77 -8.85 32.33
C ASN A 217 -9.59 -7.97 31.89
N ASN A 218 -8.35 -8.28 32.28
CA ASN A 218 -7.17 -7.56 31.81
C ASN A 218 -6.98 -7.68 30.30
N GLN A 219 -7.22 -8.88 29.74
CA GLN A 219 -7.16 -9.10 28.29
C GLN A 219 -8.22 -8.28 27.55
N TRP A 220 -9.47 -8.29 28.03
CA TRP A 220 -10.55 -7.51 27.45
C TRP A 220 -10.35 -6.00 27.60
N GLU A 221 -9.88 -5.54 28.77
CA GLU A 221 -9.53 -4.12 28.98
C GLU A 221 -8.45 -3.66 28.02
N TYR A 222 -7.39 -4.47 27.84
CA TYR A 222 -6.36 -4.17 26.85
C TYR A 222 -6.93 -4.13 25.43
N TYR A 223 -7.66 -5.17 25.01
CA TYR A 223 -8.25 -5.28 23.68
C TYR A 223 -9.19 -4.11 23.36
N VAL A 224 -10.12 -3.76 24.26
CA VAL A 224 -11.07 -2.66 24.06
C VAL A 224 -10.35 -1.32 23.92
N ASN A 225 -9.26 -1.08 24.66
CA ASN A 225 -8.47 0.14 24.47
C ASN A 225 -7.69 0.13 23.14
N MET A 226 -7.32 -1.04 22.59
CA MET A 226 -6.74 -1.11 21.25
C MET A 226 -7.79 -0.84 20.17
N ILE A 227 -9.00 -1.38 20.33
CA ILE A 227 -10.14 -1.07 19.45
C ILE A 227 -10.51 0.43 19.53
N HIS A 228 -10.44 1.04 20.70
CA HIS A 228 -10.60 2.49 20.86
C HIS A 228 -9.54 3.28 20.09
N ASN A 229 -8.28 2.82 20.09
CA ASN A 229 -7.24 3.42 19.26
C ASN A 229 -7.51 3.26 17.76
N THR A 230 -8.09 2.14 17.34
CA THR A 230 -8.54 1.92 15.96
C THR A 230 -9.67 2.87 15.58
N ASP A 231 -10.63 3.12 16.46
CA ASP A 231 -11.70 4.14 16.25
C ASP A 231 -11.13 5.55 16.10
N ASN A 232 -10.13 5.90 16.93
CA ASN A 232 -9.39 7.15 16.79
C ASN A 232 -8.65 7.24 15.45
N PHE A 233 -8.10 6.14 14.94
CA PHE A 233 -7.51 6.09 13.59
C PHE A 233 -8.57 6.37 12.50
N ILE A 234 -9.75 5.74 12.59
CA ILE A 234 -10.87 5.96 11.66
C ILE A 234 -11.25 7.44 11.62
N ALA A 235 -11.43 8.07 12.78
CA ALA A 235 -11.77 9.49 12.88
C ALA A 235 -10.70 10.37 12.22
N ASN A 236 -9.42 10.13 12.52
CA ASN A 236 -8.32 10.92 11.97
C ASN A 236 -8.16 10.75 10.46
N LEU A 237 -8.39 9.55 9.94
CA LEU A 237 -8.32 9.29 8.49
C LEU A 237 -9.48 9.96 7.75
N ILE A 238 -10.73 9.83 8.24
CA ILE A 238 -11.88 10.55 7.69
C ILE A 238 -11.61 12.06 7.64
N ASP A 239 -11.09 12.62 8.73
CA ASP A 239 -10.73 14.03 8.82
C ASP A 239 -9.66 14.43 7.79
N ALA A 240 -8.62 13.63 7.61
CA ALA A 240 -7.54 13.90 6.66
C ALA A 240 -8.04 13.83 5.22
N VAL A 241 -8.80 12.79 4.87
CA VAL A 241 -9.38 12.56 3.54
C VAL A 241 -10.37 13.65 3.20
N ASN A 242 -11.28 14.00 4.11
CA ASN A 242 -12.29 15.03 3.86
C ASN A 242 -11.67 16.42 3.61
N ARG A 243 -10.49 16.71 4.18
CA ARG A 243 -9.76 17.97 3.95
C ARG A 243 -9.16 18.07 2.55
N ARG A 244 -8.97 16.95 1.83
CA ARG A 244 -8.51 16.94 0.42
C ARG A 244 -9.56 17.56 -0.51
N GLY A 245 -10.84 17.51 -0.14
CA GLY A 245 -11.92 18.13 -0.90
C GLY A 245 -12.29 17.40 -2.20
N GLU A 246 -11.78 16.18 -2.38
CA GLU A 246 -12.15 15.27 -3.46
C GLU A 246 -13.27 14.33 -3.01
N ASP A 247 -14.18 14.01 -3.92
CA ASP A 247 -15.23 13.03 -3.65
C ASP A 247 -14.56 11.70 -3.28
N THR A 248 -14.87 11.18 -2.10
CA THR A 248 -14.24 9.98 -1.56
C THR A 248 -15.25 9.15 -0.79
N ILE A 249 -15.18 7.84 -0.96
CA ILE A 249 -15.84 6.85 -0.08
C ILE A 249 -14.79 6.06 0.68
N ILE A 250 -15.06 5.80 1.95
CA ILE A 250 -14.28 4.91 2.80
C ILE A 250 -15.16 3.73 3.19
N VAL A 251 -14.70 2.51 2.94
CA VAL A 251 -15.33 1.25 3.32
C VAL A 251 -14.47 0.63 4.42
N MET A 252 -15.05 0.33 5.57
CA MET A 252 -14.34 -0.23 6.72
C MET A 252 -14.99 -1.53 7.15
N PHE A 253 -14.21 -2.57 7.39
CA PHE A 253 -14.74 -3.87 7.84
C PHE A 253 -13.83 -4.56 8.85
N GLY A 254 -14.43 -5.24 9.83
CA GLY A 254 -13.72 -6.15 10.72
C GLY A 254 -13.43 -7.48 10.01
N ASP A 255 -12.19 -7.96 10.07
CA ASP A 255 -11.77 -9.17 9.34
C ASP A 255 -12.15 -10.47 10.05
N HIS A 256 -12.10 -10.49 11.39
CA HIS A 256 -12.57 -11.58 12.25
C HIS A 256 -12.71 -11.15 13.72
N LEU A 257 -13.34 -12.00 14.54
CA LEU A 257 -13.35 -11.85 16.00
C LEU A 257 -11.94 -12.05 16.59
N PRO A 258 -11.62 -11.46 17.75
CA PRO A 258 -10.35 -11.67 18.42
C PRO A 258 -10.22 -13.10 18.98
N THR A 259 -8.98 -13.59 19.13
CA THR A 259 -8.70 -14.90 19.77
C THR A 259 -8.94 -14.84 21.29
N MET A 260 -10.21 -14.85 21.69
CA MET A 260 -10.67 -14.74 23.09
C MET A 260 -11.56 -15.91 23.53
N GLY A 261 -11.67 -16.97 22.71
CA GLY A 261 -12.46 -18.16 23.03
C GLY A 261 -13.97 -17.92 23.11
N LEU A 262 -14.48 -16.97 22.31
CA LEU A 262 -15.91 -16.64 22.23
C LEU A 262 -16.72 -17.80 21.62
N GLU A 263 -17.91 -18.01 22.15
CA GLU A 263 -18.94 -18.91 21.60
C GLU A 263 -20.12 -18.10 21.02
N ASP A 264 -20.96 -18.72 20.19
CA ASP A 264 -22.13 -18.06 19.58
C ASP A 264 -23.05 -17.41 20.63
N SER A 265 -23.18 -18.03 21.82
CA SER A 265 -23.99 -17.50 22.92
C SER A 265 -23.40 -16.25 23.58
N ASP A 266 -22.11 -16.00 23.40
CA ASP A 266 -21.46 -14.79 23.91
C ASP A 266 -21.74 -13.58 23.03
N MET A 267 -22.14 -13.80 21.77
CA MET A 267 -22.34 -12.75 20.79
C MET A 267 -23.80 -12.32 20.70
N LYS A 268 -24.07 -11.02 20.58
CA LYS A 268 -25.41 -10.49 20.27
C LYS A 268 -25.94 -10.95 18.92
N SER A 269 -25.04 -11.15 17.96
CA SER A 269 -25.34 -11.69 16.63
C SER A 269 -25.81 -13.14 16.67
N GLY A 270 -25.48 -13.88 17.74
CA GLY A 270 -25.67 -15.32 17.85
C GLY A 270 -24.73 -16.15 16.96
N ASP A 271 -23.65 -15.54 16.44
CA ASP A 271 -22.74 -16.16 15.47
C ASP A 271 -21.34 -15.52 15.55
N ILE A 272 -20.33 -16.33 15.86
CA ILE A 272 -18.91 -15.89 15.95
C ILE A 272 -18.28 -15.55 14.60
N PHE A 273 -18.93 -15.82 13.48
CA PHE A 273 -18.45 -15.43 12.14
C PHE A 273 -19.00 -14.07 11.70
N LYS A 274 -19.75 -13.36 12.55
CA LYS A 274 -20.30 -12.04 12.23
C LYS A 274 -19.48 -10.91 12.86
N THR A 275 -18.76 -10.18 12.04
CA THR A 275 -18.19 -8.86 12.35
C THR A 275 -19.15 -7.77 11.84
N LYS A 276 -18.67 -6.53 11.73
CA LYS A 276 -19.42 -5.40 11.16
C LYS A 276 -18.62 -4.71 10.07
N TYR A 277 -19.31 -4.02 9.19
CA TYR A 277 -18.73 -3.05 8.27
C TYR A 277 -19.50 -1.73 8.35
N ALA A 278 -18.83 -0.62 8.03
CA ALA A 278 -19.46 0.67 7.90
C ALA A 278 -18.80 1.45 6.76
N THR A 279 -19.50 2.45 6.25
CA THR A 279 -18.97 3.34 5.21
C THR A 279 -18.93 4.79 5.68
N TRP A 280 -18.22 5.62 4.94
CA TRP A 280 -18.28 7.08 5.02
C TRP A 280 -18.14 7.66 3.62
N ASN A 281 -18.79 8.77 3.31
CA ASN A 281 -18.53 9.52 2.09
C ASN A 281 -18.84 11.02 2.27
N ASN A 282 -18.20 11.88 1.47
CA ASN A 282 -18.42 13.33 1.49
C ASN A 282 -19.29 13.87 0.35
N PHE A 283 -19.83 13.01 -0.52
CA PHE A 283 -20.63 13.41 -1.69
C PHE A 283 -22.13 13.04 -1.59
N GLY A 284 -22.56 12.51 -0.44
CA GLY A 284 -23.97 12.29 -0.12
C GLY A 284 -24.58 11.03 -0.73
N LEU A 285 -23.81 9.94 -0.83
CA LEU A 285 -24.31 8.63 -1.25
C LEU A 285 -25.42 8.16 -0.31
N PRO A 286 -26.59 7.70 -0.82
CA PRO A 286 -27.69 7.23 0.02
C PRO A 286 -27.28 6.03 0.87
N LYS A 287 -27.60 6.09 2.17
CA LYS A 287 -27.46 4.97 3.10
C LYS A 287 -28.37 3.81 2.69
N GLN A 288 -27.81 2.61 2.49
CA GLN A 288 -28.54 1.37 2.26
C GLN A 288 -27.93 0.23 3.08
N ASP A 289 -28.51 -0.04 4.25
CA ASP A 289 -28.01 -1.07 5.16
C ASP A 289 -28.29 -2.48 4.62
N ALA A 290 -27.32 -3.37 4.78
CA ALA A 290 -27.43 -4.77 4.38
C ALA A 290 -26.47 -5.65 5.18
N ASP A 291 -26.94 -6.80 5.65
CA ASP A 291 -26.04 -7.87 6.11
C ASP A 291 -25.45 -8.58 4.90
N LEU A 292 -24.13 -8.70 4.85
CA LEU A 292 -23.39 -9.20 3.68
C LEU A 292 -22.43 -10.33 4.09
N THR A 293 -22.09 -11.19 3.14
CA THR A 293 -20.86 -11.99 3.25
C THR A 293 -19.65 -11.17 2.77
N ALA A 294 -18.44 -11.46 3.26
CA ALA A 294 -17.26 -10.67 2.92
C ALA A 294 -17.01 -10.57 1.41
N TYR A 295 -17.25 -11.65 0.65
CA TYR A 295 -17.13 -11.65 -0.81
C TYR A 295 -18.20 -10.80 -1.55
N GLN A 296 -19.24 -10.33 -0.87
CA GLN A 296 -20.26 -9.45 -1.45
C GLN A 296 -19.99 -7.96 -1.18
N LEU A 297 -19.11 -7.62 -0.25
CA LEU A 297 -18.96 -6.26 0.29
C LEU A 297 -18.66 -5.23 -0.81
N LEU A 298 -17.56 -5.41 -1.54
CA LEU A 298 -17.16 -4.43 -2.55
C LEU A 298 -18.08 -4.44 -3.77
N ALA A 299 -18.67 -5.58 -4.15
CA ALA A 299 -19.70 -5.63 -5.19
C ALA A 299 -20.91 -4.76 -4.83
N HIS A 300 -21.37 -4.85 -3.57
CA HIS A 300 -22.49 -4.06 -3.07
C HIS A 300 -22.17 -2.56 -3.09
N ILE A 301 -21.01 -2.16 -2.56
CA ILE A 301 -20.64 -0.73 -2.48
C ILE A 301 -20.37 -0.13 -3.87
N THR A 302 -19.63 -0.81 -4.73
CA THR A 302 -19.39 -0.34 -6.11
C THR A 302 -20.70 -0.23 -6.89
N GLY A 303 -21.63 -1.16 -6.69
CA GLY A 303 -22.97 -1.09 -7.28
C GLY A 303 -23.77 0.14 -6.83
N GLN A 304 -23.69 0.52 -5.54
CA GLN A 304 -24.30 1.76 -5.06
C GLN A 304 -23.72 3.01 -5.72
N MET A 305 -22.43 2.97 -6.08
CA MET A 305 -21.72 4.05 -6.77
C MET A 305 -21.95 4.04 -8.28
N GLY A 306 -22.64 3.03 -8.82
CA GLY A 306 -22.83 2.84 -10.26
C GLY A 306 -21.55 2.42 -10.99
N ILE A 307 -20.64 1.72 -10.29
CA ILE A 307 -19.46 1.07 -10.85
C ILE A 307 -19.78 -0.41 -11.05
N HIS A 308 -19.69 -0.86 -12.30
CA HIS A 308 -20.09 -2.21 -12.72
C HIS A 308 -18.93 -2.85 -13.49
N GLU A 309 -17.75 -2.94 -12.88
CA GLU A 309 -16.58 -3.58 -13.49
C GLU A 309 -16.23 -4.92 -12.85
N GLY A 310 -15.46 -5.71 -13.59
CA GLY A 310 -15.10 -7.07 -13.20
C GLY A 310 -16.21 -8.09 -13.42
N THR A 311 -15.86 -9.36 -13.46
CA THR A 311 -16.74 -10.50 -13.73
C THR A 311 -17.35 -10.99 -12.43
N MET A 312 -16.53 -11.14 -11.37
CA MET A 312 -17.00 -11.58 -10.05
C MET A 312 -17.95 -10.57 -9.40
N PHE A 313 -17.63 -9.26 -9.45
CA PHE A 313 -18.47 -8.24 -8.84
C PHE A 313 -19.76 -7.99 -9.62
N THR A 314 -19.70 -7.91 -10.95
CA THR A 314 -20.93 -7.76 -11.77
C THR A 314 -21.84 -8.99 -11.68
N TYR A 315 -21.28 -10.20 -11.57
CA TYR A 315 -22.07 -11.40 -11.28
C TYR A 315 -22.84 -11.23 -9.96
N THR A 316 -22.17 -10.78 -8.90
CA THR A 316 -22.80 -10.54 -7.60
C THR A 316 -23.88 -9.46 -7.68
N GLN A 317 -23.58 -8.32 -8.31
CA GLN A 317 -24.53 -7.22 -8.47
C GLN A 317 -25.80 -7.61 -9.25
N THR A 318 -25.68 -8.48 -10.25
CA THR A 318 -26.80 -8.84 -11.13
C THR A 318 -27.55 -10.09 -10.69
N GLN A 319 -26.89 -11.01 -9.96
CA GLN A 319 -27.44 -12.33 -9.65
C GLN A 319 -27.74 -12.56 -8.16
N ALA A 320 -27.43 -11.63 -7.25
CA ALA A 320 -27.61 -11.84 -5.80
C ALA A 320 -29.01 -12.34 -5.38
N ASP A 321 -30.07 -11.88 -6.06
CA ASP A 321 -31.45 -12.28 -5.78
C ASP A 321 -31.88 -13.60 -6.48
N SER A 322 -31.00 -14.20 -7.28
CA SER A 322 -31.29 -15.41 -8.04
C SER A 322 -31.25 -16.67 -7.17
N SER A 323 -32.21 -17.58 -7.36
CA SER A 323 -32.17 -18.90 -6.70
C SER A 323 -30.98 -19.77 -7.10
N THR A 324 -30.28 -19.42 -8.19
CA THR A 324 -29.07 -20.12 -8.67
C THR A 324 -27.79 -19.34 -8.37
N TYR A 325 -27.87 -18.23 -7.62
CA TYR A 325 -26.74 -17.34 -7.32
C TYR A 325 -25.51 -18.11 -6.86
N GLN A 326 -25.64 -18.91 -5.79
CA GLN A 326 -24.51 -19.64 -5.23
C GLN A 326 -23.92 -20.59 -6.27
N ASN A 327 -24.73 -21.45 -6.91
CA ASN A 327 -24.23 -22.40 -7.90
C ASN A 327 -23.49 -21.74 -9.08
N GLY A 328 -23.95 -20.56 -9.53
CA GLY A 328 -23.24 -19.84 -10.58
C GLY A 328 -21.95 -19.19 -10.09
N LEU A 329 -21.92 -18.64 -8.86
CA LEU A 329 -20.70 -18.11 -8.23
C LEU A 329 -19.65 -19.22 -8.12
N ASP A 330 -20.10 -20.39 -7.67
CA ASP A 330 -19.31 -21.61 -7.51
C ASP A 330 -18.64 -22.04 -8.83
N ASN A 331 -19.44 -22.13 -9.90
CA ASN A 331 -18.96 -22.52 -11.22
C ASN A 331 -18.01 -21.48 -11.82
N LEU A 332 -18.33 -20.19 -11.66
CA LEU A 332 -17.51 -19.09 -12.15
C LEU A 332 -16.15 -19.08 -11.44
N GLN A 333 -16.14 -19.09 -10.12
CA GLN A 333 -14.90 -19.14 -9.34
C GLN A 333 -14.06 -20.37 -9.68
N TYR A 334 -14.67 -21.54 -9.83
CA TYR A 334 -13.95 -22.75 -10.25
C TYR A 334 -13.31 -22.59 -11.62
N ASP A 335 -14.05 -22.05 -12.60
CA ASP A 335 -13.53 -21.81 -13.95
C ASP A 335 -12.33 -20.86 -13.96
N LEU A 336 -12.39 -19.79 -13.16
CA LEU A 336 -11.35 -18.76 -13.11
C LEU A 336 -10.06 -19.22 -12.40
N LEU A 337 -10.19 -20.02 -11.33
CA LEU A 337 -9.05 -20.48 -10.53
C LEU A 337 -8.46 -21.81 -11.00
N TYR A 338 -9.30 -22.74 -11.46
CA TYR A 338 -8.90 -24.14 -11.71
C TYR A 338 -9.33 -24.67 -13.08
N GLY A 339 -10.23 -23.98 -13.78
CA GLY A 339 -10.75 -24.40 -15.08
C GLY A 339 -9.94 -23.89 -16.25
N GLU A 340 -10.60 -23.84 -17.41
CA GLU A 340 -10.01 -23.40 -18.68
C GLU A 340 -10.31 -21.92 -18.96
N ARG A 341 -10.81 -21.18 -17.95
CA ARG A 341 -11.19 -19.76 -18.05
C ARG A 341 -12.16 -19.50 -19.20
N TYR A 342 -13.21 -20.31 -19.30
CA TYR A 342 -14.27 -20.13 -20.28
C TYR A 342 -14.93 -18.75 -20.18
N ALA A 343 -15.05 -18.18 -18.99
CA ALA A 343 -15.53 -16.81 -18.80
C ALA A 343 -14.66 -15.77 -19.54
N TYR A 344 -13.37 -16.06 -19.73
CA TYR A 344 -12.39 -15.20 -20.40
C TYR A 344 -11.97 -15.74 -21.77
N ASN A 345 -12.74 -16.65 -22.37
CA ASN A 345 -12.41 -17.30 -23.64
C ASN A 345 -11.03 -18.00 -23.65
N GLY A 346 -10.56 -18.45 -22.48
CA GLY A 346 -9.23 -19.07 -22.32
C GLY A 346 -8.06 -18.09 -22.26
N GLU A 347 -8.32 -16.78 -22.18
CA GLU A 347 -7.29 -15.75 -22.09
C GLU A 347 -6.97 -15.37 -20.63
N ASP A 348 -5.77 -14.82 -20.42
CA ASP A 348 -5.40 -14.20 -19.15
C ASP A 348 -5.62 -12.69 -19.25
N LEU A 349 -6.81 -12.23 -18.85
CA LEU A 349 -7.21 -10.82 -18.91
C LEU A 349 -6.56 -9.96 -17.84
N TYR A 350 -6.10 -10.57 -16.74
CA TYR A 350 -5.64 -9.86 -15.55
C TYR A 350 -4.24 -10.33 -15.16
N PRO A 351 -3.21 -10.13 -16.01
CA PRO A 351 -1.85 -10.56 -15.70
C PRO A 351 -1.30 -9.88 -14.43
N ALA A 352 -0.29 -10.49 -13.81
CA ALA A 352 0.35 -9.92 -12.62
C ALA A 352 0.97 -8.55 -12.94
N THR A 353 0.79 -7.59 -12.04
CA THR A 353 1.46 -6.29 -12.14
C THR A 353 2.92 -6.38 -11.70
N ASP A 354 3.75 -5.46 -12.20
CA ASP A 354 5.07 -5.20 -11.65
C ASP A 354 4.92 -4.35 -10.37
N LEU A 355 4.53 -5.01 -9.28
CA LEU A 355 4.20 -4.35 -8.02
C LEU A 355 5.39 -3.54 -7.51
N VAL A 356 5.17 -2.24 -7.35
CA VAL A 356 6.18 -1.31 -6.85
C VAL A 356 6.07 -1.20 -5.32
N MET A 357 7.18 -1.43 -4.62
CA MET A 357 7.21 -1.28 -3.15
C MET A 357 7.37 0.20 -2.77
N ASP A 358 6.33 0.77 -2.15
CA ASP A 358 6.08 2.20 -1.89
C ASP A 358 5.73 3.05 -3.12
N VAL A 359 5.01 4.15 -2.87
CA VAL A 359 4.69 5.18 -3.86
C VAL A 359 5.80 6.21 -4.03
N GLU A 360 6.69 6.33 -3.05
CA GLU A 360 7.82 7.26 -3.09
C GLU A 360 9.14 6.57 -3.47
N ASP A 361 9.95 7.27 -4.27
CA ASP A 361 11.29 6.83 -4.60
C ASP A 361 12.26 6.98 -3.43
N VAL A 362 13.24 6.07 -3.40
CA VAL A 362 14.43 6.22 -2.56
C VAL A 362 15.52 6.83 -3.43
N ASN A 363 16.15 7.90 -2.98
CA ASN A 363 17.19 8.58 -3.76
C ASN A 363 18.46 8.72 -2.94
N VAL A 364 19.60 8.64 -3.64
CA VAL A 364 20.92 8.96 -3.08
C VAL A 364 21.42 10.20 -3.79
N THR A 365 21.65 11.27 -3.04
CA THR A 365 21.99 12.59 -3.60
C THR A 365 23.47 12.90 -3.51
N SER A 366 24.14 12.49 -2.43
CA SER A 366 25.58 12.72 -2.25
C SER A 366 26.15 11.86 -1.13
N VAL A 367 27.47 11.72 -1.11
CA VAL A 367 28.22 11.11 -0.01
C VAL A 367 29.25 12.09 0.55
N ARG A 368 29.54 12.01 1.85
CA ARG A 368 30.56 12.84 2.50
C ARG A 368 31.43 12.04 3.45
N LYS A 369 32.73 12.13 3.23
CA LYS A 369 33.76 11.58 4.12
C LYS A 369 33.79 12.36 5.44
N ASN A 370 33.82 11.64 6.56
CA ASN A 370 34.12 12.19 7.88
C ASN A 370 35.25 11.39 8.52
N VAL A 371 36.46 11.96 8.46
CA VAL A 371 37.69 11.33 8.95
C VAL A 371 37.71 11.23 10.47
N LEU A 372 37.08 12.17 11.19
CA LEU A 372 37.16 12.25 12.65
C LEU A 372 36.51 11.05 13.35
N ASN A 373 35.48 10.47 12.74
CA ASN A 373 34.73 9.33 13.27
C ASN A 373 34.82 8.08 12.40
N ASN A 374 35.69 8.06 11.38
CA ASN A 374 35.83 6.98 10.40
C ASN A 374 34.53 6.60 9.68
N THR A 375 33.72 7.59 9.26
CA THR A 375 32.42 7.32 8.59
C THR A 375 32.30 7.97 7.23
N LEU A 376 31.59 7.27 6.32
CA LEU A 376 30.98 7.86 5.14
C LEU A 376 29.51 8.14 5.46
N ALA A 377 29.09 9.40 5.33
CA ALA A 377 27.68 9.79 5.40
C ALA A 377 27.08 9.76 3.99
N VAL A 378 25.95 9.07 3.84
CA VAL A 378 25.17 8.98 2.60
C VAL A 378 23.90 9.80 2.78
N TYR A 379 23.72 10.81 1.92
CA TYR A 379 22.60 11.75 1.95
C TYR A 379 21.58 11.39 0.87
N GLY A 380 20.31 11.54 1.18
CA GLY A 380 19.23 11.19 0.27
C GLY A 380 17.85 11.54 0.82
N SER A 381 16.83 10.85 0.33
CA SER A 381 15.44 10.98 0.75
C SER A 381 14.80 9.60 0.95
N ASN A 382 13.73 9.59 1.75
CA ASN A 382 12.86 8.44 1.99
C ASN A 382 13.59 7.20 2.53
N PHE A 383 14.67 7.42 3.28
CA PHE A 383 15.31 6.36 4.05
C PHE A 383 14.44 5.98 5.25
N THR A 384 14.39 4.69 5.53
CA THR A 384 13.78 4.16 6.75
C THR A 384 14.83 3.44 7.59
N LYS A 385 14.44 2.98 8.78
CA LYS A 385 15.29 2.11 9.62
C LYS A 385 15.73 0.83 8.89
N ASN A 386 15.00 0.43 7.85
CA ASN A 386 15.28 -0.75 7.03
C ASN A 386 16.17 -0.44 5.81
N ALA A 387 16.53 0.81 5.58
CA ALA A 387 17.49 1.20 4.56
C ALA A 387 18.89 0.63 4.87
N LYS A 388 19.58 0.17 3.82
CA LYS A 388 20.94 -0.37 3.86
C LYS A 388 21.75 0.22 2.72
N ILE A 389 22.98 0.61 3.00
CA ILE A 389 23.95 1.06 2.02
C ILE A 389 24.52 -0.19 1.32
N PHE A 390 24.65 -0.10 0.00
CA PHE A 390 25.32 -1.06 -0.86
C PHE A 390 26.52 -0.38 -1.52
N VAL A 391 27.65 -1.10 -1.58
CA VAL A 391 28.90 -0.66 -2.20
C VAL A 391 29.21 -1.66 -3.30
N ASN A 392 29.22 -1.21 -4.56
CA ASN A 392 29.36 -2.08 -5.74
C ASN A 392 28.35 -3.26 -5.75
N GLY A 393 27.14 -3.02 -5.24
CA GLY A 393 26.09 -4.04 -5.11
C GLY A 393 26.20 -4.95 -3.90
N GLU A 394 27.22 -4.80 -3.04
CA GLU A 394 27.36 -5.57 -1.80
C GLU A 394 26.88 -4.78 -0.58
N LYS A 395 26.02 -5.39 0.24
CA LYS A 395 25.48 -4.75 1.45
C LYS A 395 26.58 -4.54 2.50
N VAL A 396 26.71 -3.32 2.99
CA VAL A 396 27.67 -2.97 4.05
C VAL A 396 26.98 -2.64 5.39
N PRO A 397 27.69 -2.74 6.53
CA PRO A 397 27.16 -2.26 7.81
C PRO A 397 26.64 -0.83 7.70
N THR A 398 25.38 -0.62 8.07
CA THR A 398 24.67 0.66 7.89
C THR A 398 24.05 1.10 9.20
N THR A 399 24.25 2.37 9.56
CA THR A 399 23.54 3.04 10.65
C THR A 399 22.56 4.04 10.08
N TYR A 400 21.28 3.90 10.45
CA TYR A 400 20.24 4.87 10.14
C TYR A 400 20.31 6.03 11.13
N LEU A 401 20.36 7.27 10.62
CA LEU A 401 20.30 8.48 11.45
C LEU A 401 18.98 9.21 11.29
N THR A 402 18.57 9.49 10.05
CA THR A 402 17.33 10.19 9.71
C THR A 402 16.82 9.71 8.35
N SER A 403 15.63 10.15 7.95
CA SER A 403 15.06 9.84 6.62
C SER A 403 15.87 10.35 5.44
N GLY A 404 16.88 11.19 5.67
CA GLY A 404 17.81 11.65 4.63
C GLY A 404 19.27 11.37 4.89
N ILE A 405 19.62 10.64 5.96
CA ILE A 405 21.03 10.37 6.29
C ILE A 405 21.23 8.93 6.81
N LEU A 406 22.11 8.20 6.12
CA LEU A 406 22.69 6.93 6.56
C LEU A 406 24.20 7.08 6.74
N THR A 407 24.83 6.18 7.51
CA THR A 407 26.29 6.12 7.60
C THR A 407 26.83 4.70 7.53
N THR A 408 28.03 4.55 6.99
CA THR A 408 28.85 3.31 7.04
C THR A 408 30.30 3.64 7.44
N SER A 409 31.10 2.62 7.79
CA SER A 409 32.55 2.81 8.04
C SER A 409 33.28 3.18 6.75
N LEU A 410 34.28 4.07 6.83
CA LEU A 410 35.17 4.33 5.68
C LEU A 410 35.96 3.07 5.27
N ASP A 411 36.13 2.09 6.17
CA ASP A 411 36.80 0.83 5.85
C ASP A 411 36.02 -0.03 4.83
N ASN A 412 34.75 0.28 4.60
CA ASN A 412 33.88 -0.44 3.66
C ASN A 412 33.86 0.17 2.26
N VAL A 413 34.57 1.29 2.03
CA VAL A 413 34.52 2.04 0.77
C VAL A 413 35.93 2.40 0.30
N SER A 414 36.12 2.38 -1.01
CA SER A 414 37.33 2.79 -1.72
C SER A 414 37.00 3.84 -2.78
N ASP A 415 37.99 4.65 -3.14
CA ASP A 415 37.87 5.61 -4.24
C ASP A 415 37.40 4.91 -5.54
N GLY A 416 36.37 5.46 -6.17
CA GLY A 416 35.72 4.91 -7.36
C GLY A 416 34.58 3.93 -7.08
N ASP A 417 34.29 3.58 -5.83
CA ASP A 417 33.19 2.67 -5.51
C ASP A 417 31.82 3.30 -5.79
N VAL A 418 30.87 2.49 -6.28
CA VAL A 418 29.48 2.91 -6.51
C VAL A 418 28.66 2.67 -5.24
N ILE A 419 28.02 3.74 -4.76
CA ILE A 419 27.21 3.75 -3.55
C ILE A 419 25.73 3.85 -3.93
N SER A 420 24.94 2.89 -3.45
CA SER A 420 23.47 2.89 -3.57
C SER A 420 22.81 2.54 -2.25
N VAL A 421 21.48 2.75 -2.16
CA VAL A 421 20.71 2.44 -0.96
C VAL A 421 19.50 1.62 -1.33
N SER A 422 19.24 0.55 -0.57
CA SER A 422 18.00 -0.22 -0.72
C SER A 422 17.31 -0.41 0.61
N ILE A 423 15.98 -0.35 0.60
CA ILE A 423 15.16 -0.78 1.73
C ILE A 423 15.02 -2.30 1.68
N THR A 424 15.41 -2.96 2.76
CA THR A 424 15.43 -4.42 2.84
C THR A 424 14.38 -4.95 3.79
N GLY A 425 13.68 -6.01 3.39
CA GLY A 425 12.76 -6.77 4.23
C GLY A 425 13.42 -7.88 5.05
N SER A 426 12.59 -8.77 5.58
CA SER A 426 13.03 -9.96 6.29
C SER A 426 13.95 -10.82 5.40
N GLN A 427 14.93 -11.50 6.02
CA GLN A 427 15.94 -12.32 5.32
C GLN A 427 16.78 -11.57 4.26
N GLY A 428 16.76 -10.24 4.25
CA GLY A 428 17.58 -9.43 3.36
C GLY A 428 17.04 -9.28 1.93
N ILE A 429 15.77 -9.61 1.70
CA ILE A 429 15.08 -9.33 0.43
C ILE A 429 15.13 -7.82 0.16
N ILE A 430 15.50 -7.41 -1.04
CA ILE A 430 15.41 -6.02 -1.47
C ILE A 430 13.94 -5.75 -1.81
N LEU A 431 13.33 -4.79 -1.10
CA LEU A 431 11.96 -4.36 -1.37
C LEU A 431 11.96 -3.18 -2.34
N ARG A 432 12.82 -2.18 -2.08
CA ARG A 432 12.95 -0.97 -2.89
C ARG A 432 14.43 -0.61 -3.02
N ALA A 433 14.93 -0.52 -4.24
CA ALA A 433 16.27 0.02 -4.51
C ALA A 433 16.17 1.52 -4.80
N SER A 434 17.27 2.25 -4.58
CA SER A 434 17.34 3.65 -4.97
C SER A 434 17.31 3.79 -6.48
N THR A 435 16.69 4.87 -6.97
CA THR A 435 16.68 5.20 -8.40
C THR A 435 18.01 5.79 -8.89
N ASP A 436 18.82 6.30 -7.95
CA ASP A 436 20.13 6.89 -8.20
C ASP A 436 21.25 6.10 -7.50
N GLU A 437 22.46 6.22 -8.05
CA GLU A 437 23.71 5.76 -7.45
C GLU A 437 24.76 6.89 -7.47
N VAL A 438 25.68 6.91 -6.52
CA VAL A 438 26.74 7.91 -6.41
C VAL A 438 28.09 7.23 -6.41
N VAL A 439 29.00 7.65 -7.30
CA VAL A 439 30.40 7.23 -7.24
C VAL A 439 31.10 7.98 -6.11
N TYR A 440 31.74 7.26 -5.21
CA TYR A 440 32.53 7.84 -4.14
C TYR A 440 33.90 8.27 -4.66
N GLU A 441 34.14 9.57 -4.68
CA GLU A 441 35.46 10.16 -4.93
C GLU A 441 36.11 10.50 -3.58
N ASP A 442 37.23 9.85 -3.25
CA ASP A 442 37.96 10.14 -2.03
C ASP A 442 38.74 11.46 -2.20
N PRO A 443 38.41 12.53 -1.44
CA PRO A 443 39.09 13.81 -1.56
C PRO A 443 40.59 13.78 -1.24
N ASP A 444 41.08 12.71 -0.59
CA ASP A 444 42.49 12.53 -0.27
C ASP A 444 43.27 11.77 -1.37
N VAL A 445 42.59 11.21 -2.38
CA VAL A 445 43.23 10.56 -3.53
C VAL A 445 43.52 11.60 -4.60
N ILE A 446 44.81 11.85 -4.85
CA ILE A 446 45.24 12.73 -5.94
C ILE A 446 45.20 11.93 -7.24
N THR A 447 44.21 12.18 -8.08
CA THR A 447 44.22 11.74 -9.48
C THR A 447 45.38 12.46 -10.19
N THR A 448 46.38 11.69 -10.62
CA THR A 448 47.36 12.21 -11.57
C THR A 448 46.68 12.21 -12.92
N GLU A 449 46.08 13.35 -13.31
CA GLU A 449 45.72 13.56 -14.70
C GLU A 449 47.00 13.34 -15.52
N THR A 450 46.98 12.29 -16.34
CA THR A 450 48.02 12.12 -17.34
C THR A 450 47.70 13.18 -18.37
N GLU A 451 48.42 14.31 -18.34
CA GLU A 451 48.40 15.25 -19.45
C GLU A 451 48.65 14.44 -20.73
N GLU A 452 47.66 14.31 -21.60
CA GLU A 452 47.90 13.88 -22.96
C GLU A 452 48.96 14.82 -23.54
N PRO A 453 50.04 14.30 -24.16
CA PRO A 453 51.05 15.16 -24.72
C PRO A 453 50.38 15.98 -25.83
N THR A 454 50.33 17.29 -25.62
CA THR A 454 49.90 18.25 -26.63
C THR A 454 50.79 18.05 -27.84
N GLU A 455 50.23 17.61 -28.97
CA GLU A 455 50.93 17.64 -30.25
C GLU A 455 51.30 19.09 -30.56
N VAL A 456 52.57 19.42 -30.36
CA VAL A 456 53.17 20.66 -30.84
C VAL A 456 53.37 20.49 -32.34
N ASN A 457 52.49 21.11 -33.13
CA ASN A 457 52.72 21.33 -34.56
C ASN A 457 53.90 22.29 -34.72
N GLU A 458 55.11 21.75 -34.96
CA GLU A 458 56.23 22.53 -35.44
C GLU A 458 55.95 23.01 -36.87
N THR A 459 55.78 24.31 -37.00
CA THR A 459 55.56 25.00 -38.28
C THR A 459 56.90 25.12 -39.01
N GLU A 460 56.93 24.68 -40.27
CA GLU A 460 58.08 24.84 -41.17
C GLU A 460 58.49 26.31 -41.33
N SER A 461 59.80 26.51 -41.21
CA SER A 461 60.55 27.72 -41.52
C SER A 461 60.37 28.18 -42.97
N SER A 462 60.20 29.49 -43.17
CA SER A 462 60.73 30.14 -44.38
C SER A 462 61.26 31.55 -44.09
N GLU A 463 62.58 31.69 -44.17
CA GLU A 463 63.26 32.98 -44.31
C GLU A 463 63.23 33.43 -45.79
N THR A 464 62.54 34.54 -46.01
CA THR A 464 62.94 35.74 -46.78
C THR A 464 63.51 35.59 -48.21
N ARG A 465 62.82 36.23 -49.18
CA ARG A 465 63.51 36.99 -50.24
C ARG A 465 62.72 38.23 -50.71
N THR A 466 63.24 39.38 -50.29
CA THR A 466 63.44 40.67 -51.01
C THR A 466 62.29 41.36 -51.76
N THR A 467 62.06 42.62 -51.32
CA THR A 467 61.93 43.89 -52.10
C THR A 467 60.76 43.99 -53.10
N GLU A 468 59.98 45.07 -53.22
CA GLU A 468 60.26 46.50 -53.15
C GLU A 468 59.03 47.28 -52.66
N THR A 469 59.32 48.41 -52.04
CA THR A 469 58.51 49.63 -51.91
C THR A 469 57.78 50.02 -53.20
N GLU A 470 56.50 50.39 -53.10
CA GLU A 470 56.07 51.79 -53.26
C GLU A 470 54.54 51.94 -53.01
N THR A 471 54.21 52.93 -52.18
CA THR A 471 53.11 53.93 -52.27
C THR A 471 51.84 53.57 -53.06
N SER A 472 50.62 53.97 -52.71
CA SER A 472 49.99 54.85 -51.73
C SER A 472 48.57 55.02 -52.27
N GLY A 473 47.53 55.19 -51.43
CA GLY A 473 46.28 55.71 -51.96
C GLY A 473 45.03 55.28 -51.24
N THR A 474 44.71 56.02 -50.18
CA THR A 474 43.37 56.50 -49.80
C THR A 474 42.20 56.14 -50.73
N GLY A 475 41.10 55.67 -50.15
CA GLY A 475 39.80 55.67 -50.82
C GLY A 475 38.68 55.14 -49.92
N ASN A 476 37.73 56.01 -49.62
CA ASN A 476 36.71 55.92 -48.58
C ASN A 476 35.40 55.28 -49.09
N SER A 477 34.47 55.05 -48.16
CA SER A 477 33.01 54.90 -48.36
C SER A 477 32.54 53.52 -48.88
N GLU A 478 31.34 53.02 -48.60
CA GLU A 478 30.19 53.39 -47.76
C GLU A 478 29.12 52.29 -48.03
N THR A 479 28.30 51.93 -47.04
CA THR A 479 26.87 51.50 -47.21
C THR A 479 26.57 50.22 -48.03
N VAL A 480 25.49 49.43 -47.90
CA VAL A 480 24.24 49.37 -47.13
C VAL A 480 23.56 48.03 -47.53
N ASN A 481 22.62 47.56 -46.70
CA ASN A 481 21.50 46.66 -47.02
C ASN A 481 21.81 45.18 -47.31
N SER A 482 20.90 44.21 -47.11
CA SER A 482 19.62 44.04 -46.38
C SER A 482 19.03 42.73 -46.94
N GLN A 483 17.96 42.23 -46.30
CA GLN A 483 17.00 41.21 -46.75
C GLN A 483 17.39 39.76 -46.44
N GLU A 484 16.64 39.06 -45.58
CA GLU A 484 15.29 38.49 -45.80
C GLU A 484 15.27 37.45 -46.93
N ASN A 485 15.12 36.16 -46.61
CA ASN A 485 13.82 35.49 -46.54
C ASN A 485 13.98 33.96 -46.54
N ASN A 486 13.00 33.33 -45.87
CA ASN A 486 12.60 31.92 -45.80
C ASN A 486 13.44 30.95 -44.96
#